data_AF-A0A2K1P4Q2-F1
#
_entry.id   AF-A0A2K1P4Q2-F1
#
_cell.length_a   1.000
_cell.length_b   1.000
_cell.length_c   1.000
_cell.angle_alpha   90.00
_cell.angle_beta   90.00
_cell.angle_gamma   90.00
#
_symmetry.space_group_name_H-M   'P 1'
#
loop_
_entity.id
_entity.type
_entity.pdbx_description
1 polymer ?
#
loop_
_entity_poly.entity_id
_entity_poly.type
_entity_poly.pdbx_seq_one_letter_code
_entity_poly.pdbx_strand_id
1 'polypeptide(L)' 'MKKVSNVTMGIDKVSNSPIVFLRIQDTNVVVPIWIGPCEAGVLALILRNEDFERPLTHD' A
#
# COMPACT_ATOMS: atom_id res chain seq x y z
N MET A 1 -12.17 -11.58 12.23
CA MET A 1 -11.33 -10.78 11.30
C MET A 1 -10.27 -11.69 10.73
N LYS A 2 -10.00 -11.66 9.42
CA LYS A 2 -8.93 -12.46 8.78
C LYS A 2 -7.62 -11.66 8.76
N LYS A 3 -6.47 -12.32 8.94
CA LYS A 3 -5.16 -11.68 8.90
C LYS A 3 -4.67 -11.50 7.46
N VAL A 4 -3.85 -10.48 7.23
CA VAL A 4 -3.16 -10.23 5.97
C VAL A 4 -1.75 -10.82 6.07
N SER A 5 -1.33 -11.53 5.02
CA SER A 5 -0.02 -12.20 4.94
C SER A 5 1.01 -11.40 4.13
N ASN A 6 0.57 -10.67 3.11
CA ASN A 6 1.43 -9.91 2.22
C ASN A 6 0.69 -8.68 1.68
N VAL A 7 1.42 -7.58 1.50
CA VAL A 7 0.92 -6.32 0.95
C VAL A 7 1.80 -5.93 -0.23
N THR A 8 1.17 -5.66 -1.37
CA THR A 8 1.85 -5.13 -2.56
C THR A 8 1.09 -3.92 -3.08
N MET A 9 1.76 -3.06 -3.86
CA MET A 9 1.17 -1.84 -4.40
C MET A 9 1.56 -1.68 -5.88
N GLY A 10 0.68 -1.03 -6.64
CA GLY A 10 0.92 -0.66 -8.03
C GLY A 10 0.07 0.54 -8.46
N ILE A 11 0.11 0.83 -9.76
CA ILE A 11 -0.75 1.82 -10.41
C ILE A 11 -1.70 1.09 -11.35
N ASP A 12 -2.99 1.33 -11.21
CA ASP A 12 -3.98 0.90 -12.19
C ASP A 12 -3.80 1.73 -13.48
N LYS A 13 -3.46 1.07 -14.58
CA LYS A 13 -3.17 1.73 -15.86
C LYS A 13 -4.41 2.37 -16.50
N VAL A 14 -5.62 1.96 -16.13
CA VAL A 14 -6.86 2.49 -16.72
C VAL A 14 -7.24 3.81 -16.05
N SER A 15 -7.26 3.82 -14.72
CA SER A 15 -7.64 4.99 -13.92
C SER A 15 -6.46 5.87 -13.52
N ASN A 16 -5.22 5.45 -13.83
CA ASN A 16 -3.98 6.05 -13.35
C ASN A 16 -3.96 6.29 -11.83
N SER A 17 -4.61 5.42 -11.09
CA SER A 17 -4.81 5.55 -9.65
C SER A 17 -4.01 4.48 -8.89
N PRO A 18 -3.44 4.80 -7.72
CA PRO A 18 -2.75 3.81 -6.91
C PRO A 18 -3.69 2.74 -6.37
N ILE A 19 -3.19 1.51 -6.35
CA ILE A 19 -3.91 0.34 -5.87
C ILE A 19 -3.00 -0.50 -4.96
N VAL A 20 -3.55 -0.92 -3.82
CA VAL A 20 -2.91 -1.81 -2.85
C VAL A 20 -3.60 -3.17 -2.88
N PHE A 21 -2.82 -4.24 -2.91
CA PHE A 21 -3.30 -5.62 -2.87
C PHE A 21 -2.96 -6.26 -1.54
N LEU A 22 -4.00 -6.65 -0.79
CA LEU A 22 -3.87 -7.36 0.48
C LEU A 22 -4.11 -8.85 0.26
N ARG A 23 -3.09 -9.69 0.48
CA ARG A 23 -3.25 -11.14 0.44
C ARG A 23 -3.71 -11.66 1.79
N ILE A 24 -4.88 -12.27 1.84
CA ILE A 24 -5.42 -12.85 3.08
C ILE A 24 -4.65 -14.13 3.43
N GLN A 25 -4.21 -14.24 4.68
CA GLN A 25 -3.47 -15.38 5.21
C GLN A 25 -4.27 -16.68 5.02
N ASP A 26 -3.58 -17.77 4.70
CA ASP A 26 -4.14 -19.12 4.52
C ASP A 26 -5.20 -19.21 3.41
N THR A 27 -5.23 -18.24 2.49
CA THR A 27 -6.15 -18.25 1.35
C THR A 27 -5.47 -17.69 0.10
N ASN A 28 -6.07 -17.97 -1.06
CA ASN A 28 -5.70 -17.34 -2.34
C ASN A 28 -6.50 -16.07 -2.62
N VAL A 29 -7.18 -15.51 -1.62
CA VAL A 29 -7.99 -14.31 -1.78
C VAL A 29 -7.09 -13.08 -1.68
N VAL A 30 -7.23 -12.19 -2.65
CA VAL A 30 -6.59 -10.87 -2.68
C VAL A 30 -7.67 -9.81 -2.66
N VAL A 31 -7.50 -8.81 -1.79
CA VAL A 31 -8.40 -7.66 -1.69
C VAL A 31 -7.70 -6.44 -2.29
N PRO A 32 -8.17 -5.92 -3.45
CA PRO A 32 -7.69 -4.66 -3.99
C PRO A 32 -8.33 -3.48 -3.25
N ILE A 33 -7.54 -2.46 -2.93
CA ILE A 33 -7.99 -1.19 -2.34
C ILE A 33 -7.37 -0.06 -3.16
N TRP A 34 -8.20 0.78 -3.77
CA TRP A 34 -7.73 2.03 -4.37
C TRP A 34 -7.56 3.08 -3.28
N ILE A 35 -6.44 3.79 -3.35
CA ILE A 35 -6.07 4.83 -2.38
C ILE A 35 -5.66 6.11 -3.12
N GLY A 36 -5.61 7.22 -2.39
CA GLY A 36 -5.20 8.50 -2.95
C GLY A 36 -3.71 8.53 -3.32
N PRO A 37 -3.29 9.39 -4.28
CA PRO A 37 -1.89 9.56 -4.64
C PRO A 37 -0.99 9.93 -3.45
N CYS A 38 -1.46 10.79 -2.56
CA CYS A 38 -0.69 11.20 -1.37
C CYS A 38 -0.50 10.04 -0.39
N GLU A 39 -1.54 9.23 -0.17
CA GLU A 39 -1.50 8.05 0.71
C GLU A 39 -0.53 7.00 0.15
N ALA A 40 -0.62 6.73 -1.16
CA ALA A 40 0.27 5.82 -1.85
C ALA A 40 1.73 6.27 -1.80
N GLY A 41 1.97 7.58 -1.91
CA GLY A 41 3.28 8.19 -1.76
C GLY A 41 3.90 7.84 -0.40
N VAL A 42 3.20 8.14 0.69
CA VAL A 42 3.67 7.83 2.05
C VAL A 42 3.88 6.33 2.23
N LEU A 43 2.94 5.49 1.79
CA LEU A 43 3.07 4.03 1.87
C LEU A 43 4.33 3.53 1.13
N ALA A 44 4.64 4.09 -0.04
CA ALA A 44 5.83 3.75 -0.80
C ALA A 44 7.12 4.09 -0.04
N LEU A 45 7.16 5.24 0.64
CA LEU A 45 8.31 5.67 1.44
C LEU A 45 8.53 4.73 2.63
N ILE A 46 7.46 4.42 3.37
CA ILE A 46 7.51 3.49 4.51
C ILE A 46 7.96 2.09 4.06
N LEU A 47 7.45 1.60 2.93
CA LEU A 47 7.84 0.30 2.37
C LEU A 47 9.30 0.25 1.91
N ARG A 48 9.90 1.40 1.55
CA ARG A 48 11.33 1.51 1.22
C ARG A 48 12.21 1.73 2.44
N ASN A 49 11.61 1.99 3.61
CA ASN A 49 12.32 2.22 4.86
C ASN A 49 13.37 3.34 4.74
N GLU A 50 12.99 4.44 4.08
CA GLU A 50 13.82 5.64 3.92
C GLU A 50 13.75 6.54 5.16
N ASP A 51 14.90 7.04 5.61
CA ASP A 51 15.01 8.01 6.70
C ASP A 51 14.84 9.44 6.17
N PHE A 52 14.03 10.25 6.85
CA PHE A 52 13.80 11.66 6.49
C PHE A 52 14.42 12.62 7.52
N GLU A 53 14.93 13.75 7.05
CA GLU A 53 15.50 14.81 7.92
C GLU A 53 14.44 15.44 8.85
N ARG A 54 13.16 15.35 8.47
CA ARG A 54 12.02 15.87 9.22
C ARG A 54 10.91 14.83 9.30
N PRO A 55 10.13 14.82 10.38
CA PRO A 55 9.02 13.88 10.53
C PRO A 55 7.92 14.13 9.50
N LEU A 56 7.46 13.04 8.89
CA LEU A 56 6.26 12.97 8.08
C LEU A 56 5.01 12.88 8.97
N THR A 57 3.82 13.04 8.38
CA THR A 57 2.55 13.02 9.12
C THR A 57 2.24 11.67 9.78
N HIS A 58 2.88 10.59 9.35
CA HIS A 58 2.63 9.23 9.80
C HIS A 58 3.80 8.62 10.59
N ASP A 59 4.87 9.40 10.79
CA ASP A 59 6.04 9.01 11.59
C ASP A 59 5.72 9.03 13.10
#